data_AF-A0A1S2NV76-F1
#
_entry.id   AF-A0A1S2NV76-F1
#
_cell.length_a   1.000
_cell.length_b   1.000
_cell.length_c   1.000
_cell.angle_alpha   90.00
_cell.angle_beta   90.00
_cell.angle_gamma   90.00
#
_symmetry.space_group_name_H-M   'P 1'
#
loop_
_entity.id
_entity.type
_entity.pdbx_description
1 polymer ?
#
loop_
_entity_poly.entity_id
_entity_poly.type
_entity_poly.pdbx_seq_one_letter_code
_entity_poly.pdbx_strand_id
1 'polypeptide(L)'
;MLTRGLADSALRATVLDVVRHKLQRAVDAGEPWPNEAARWLHLAEADWATSAAFCNPLTWYARARRNSATSHLPGPLRQADLGPDDSYVLALRHLQLVALRYDFRCRSMRRLLSQVPDGQRAHWDPYTRSLEAFALLAQSDPAGLAAAQSSLDEAGDNLKVCHALLHGLWLGTNLPGQADHILRLTERPVFDRGDPIMLLRRATALRTLGRHREALAAIDDAVEGLDPDASEVHADLIRERVLITQPGLLRQPPTVS
;
A
#
# COMPACT_ATOMS: atom_id res chain seq x y z
N MET A 1 -19.53 -18.55 22.80
CA MET A 1 -19.95 -19.50 21.74
C MET A 1 -19.56 -19.04 20.32
N LEU A 2 -19.26 -17.75 20.08
CA LEU A 2 -18.77 -17.23 18.79
C LEU A 2 -17.29 -17.52 18.46
N THR A 3 -16.48 -17.92 19.45
CA THR A 3 -15.01 -18.06 19.31
C THR A 3 -14.54 -19.37 18.67
N ARG A 4 -15.38 -20.40 18.53
CA ARG A 4 -14.99 -21.67 17.87
C ARG A 4 -15.40 -21.77 16.38
N GLY A 5 -16.14 -20.79 15.86
CA GLY A 5 -16.65 -20.82 14.48
C GLY A 5 -15.68 -20.26 13.43
N LEU A 6 -14.74 -19.40 13.82
CA LEU A 6 -13.91 -18.61 12.89
C LEU A 6 -12.68 -19.36 12.33
N ALA A 7 -12.58 -20.66 12.57
CA ALA A 7 -11.54 -21.50 11.95
C ALA A 7 -11.79 -21.71 10.44
N ASP A 8 -13.04 -21.60 9.99
CA ASP A 8 -13.41 -21.65 8.57
C ASP A 8 -13.00 -20.34 7.87
N SER A 9 -12.15 -20.45 6.85
CA SER A 9 -11.64 -19.32 6.08
C SER A 9 -12.74 -18.53 5.37
N ALA A 10 -13.82 -19.18 4.92
CA ALA A 10 -14.94 -18.53 4.26
C ALA A 10 -15.78 -17.72 5.27
N LEU A 11 -16.00 -18.29 6.46
CA LEU A 11 -16.70 -17.57 7.54
C LEU A 11 -15.85 -16.39 8.03
N ARG A 12 -14.54 -16.57 8.18
CA ARG A 12 -13.61 -15.48 8.54
C ARG A 12 -13.70 -14.32 7.55
N ALA A 13 -13.62 -14.61 6.24
CA ALA A 13 -13.71 -13.59 5.20
C ALA A 13 -15.03 -12.82 5.27
N THR A 14 -16.14 -13.53 5.41
CA THR A 14 -17.48 -12.93 5.53
C THR A 14 -17.59 -12.04 6.76
N VAL A 15 -17.13 -12.51 7.91
CA VAL A 15 -17.16 -11.73 9.16
C VAL A 15 -16.31 -10.48 9.05
N LEU A 16 -15.10 -10.58 8.48
CA LEU A 16 -14.23 -9.42 8.28
C LEU A 16 -14.84 -8.41 7.29
N ASP A 17 -15.61 -8.86 6.30
CA ASP A 17 -16.30 -7.94 5.40
C ASP A 17 -17.42 -7.15 6.12
N VAL A 18 -18.23 -7.82 6.96
CA VAL A 18 -19.24 -7.18 7.80
C VAL A 18 -18.58 -6.19 8.79
N VAL A 19 -17.47 -6.60 9.41
CA VAL A 19 -16.70 -5.74 10.32
C VAL A 19 -16.17 -4.51 9.58
N ARG A 20 -15.69 -4.65 8.33
CA ARG A 20 -15.21 -3.52 7.53
C ARG A 20 -16.33 -2.48 7.35
N HIS A 21 -17.53 -2.89 6.98
CA HIS A 21 -18.67 -1.99 6.85
C HIS A 21 -19.05 -1.30 8.18
N LYS A 22 -19.02 -2.04 9.30
CA LYS A 22 -19.21 -1.45 10.64
C LYS A 22 -18.16 -0.37 10.93
N LEU A 23 -16.89 -0.63 10.63
CA LEU A 23 -15.80 0.31 10.88
C LEU A 23 -15.85 1.51 9.94
N GLN A 24 -16.28 1.33 8.69
CA GLN A 24 -16.51 2.44 7.76
C GLN A 24 -17.54 3.43 8.32
N ARG A 25 -18.61 2.93 8.96
CA ARG A 25 -19.59 3.80 9.65
C ARG A 25 -18.98 4.57 10.82
N ALA A 26 -18.10 3.93 11.60
CA ALA A 26 -17.36 4.61 12.67
C ALA A 26 -16.41 5.69 12.10
N VAL A 27 -15.74 5.38 10.99
CA VAL A 27 -14.91 6.34 10.24
C VAL A 27 -15.74 7.55 9.80
N ASP A 28 -16.92 7.32 9.20
CA ASP A 28 -17.85 8.36 8.75
C ASP A 28 -18.35 9.24 9.90
N ALA A 29 -18.54 8.63 11.08
CA ALA A 29 -18.92 9.34 12.31
C ALA A 29 -17.75 10.09 12.98
N GLY A 30 -16.52 10.00 12.44
CA GLY A 30 -15.34 10.62 13.05
C GLY A 30 -14.81 9.90 14.30
N GLU A 31 -15.26 8.67 14.55
CA GLU A 31 -14.90 7.91 15.75
C GLU A 31 -13.50 7.25 15.63
N PRO A 32 -12.81 7.01 16.76
CA PRO A 32 -11.60 6.18 16.79
C PRO A 32 -11.90 4.73 16.41
N TRP A 33 -11.27 4.25 15.35
CA TRP A 33 -11.51 2.94 14.75
C TRP A 33 -10.32 1.95 14.77
N PRO A 34 -9.03 2.36 14.85
CA PRO A 34 -7.92 1.40 14.70
C PRO A 34 -7.86 0.29 15.76
N ASN A 35 -8.14 0.61 17.03
CA ASN A 35 -8.16 -0.40 18.10
C ASN A 35 -9.30 -1.41 17.89
N GLU A 36 -10.47 -0.95 17.46
CA GLU A 36 -11.59 -1.85 17.16
C GLU A 36 -11.26 -2.75 15.97
N ALA A 37 -10.64 -2.21 14.91
CA ALA A 37 -10.16 -3.00 13.78
C ALA A 37 -9.18 -4.09 14.22
N ALA A 38 -8.19 -3.74 15.05
CA ALA A 38 -7.22 -4.68 15.58
C ALA A 38 -7.86 -5.76 16.47
N ARG A 39 -8.86 -5.40 17.30
CA ARG A 39 -9.63 -6.38 18.09
C ARG A 39 -10.32 -7.41 17.22
N TRP A 40 -10.97 -6.99 16.14
CA TRP A 40 -11.65 -7.92 15.24
C TRP A 40 -10.68 -8.81 14.46
N LEU A 41 -9.54 -8.28 14.02
CA LEU A 41 -8.50 -9.09 13.38
C LEU A 41 -7.90 -10.12 14.34
N HIS A 42 -7.71 -9.76 15.61
CA HIS A 42 -7.29 -10.69 16.64
C HIS A 42 -8.34 -11.80 16.90
N LEU A 43 -9.62 -11.42 17.08
CA LEU A 43 -10.72 -12.38 17.27
C LEU A 43 -10.93 -13.30 16.06
N ALA A 44 -10.59 -12.82 14.87
CA ALA A 44 -10.64 -13.59 13.64
C ALA A 44 -9.41 -14.51 13.43
N GLU A 45 -8.42 -14.47 14.34
CA GLU A 45 -7.13 -15.16 14.21
C GLU A 45 -6.46 -14.84 12.86
N ALA A 46 -6.50 -13.56 12.47
CA ALA A 46 -5.97 -13.12 11.19
C ALA A 46 -4.44 -13.27 11.14
N ASP A 47 -3.97 -13.96 10.11
CA ASP A 47 -2.56 -13.95 9.74
C ASP A 47 -2.14 -12.60 9.12
N TRP A 48 -0.85 -12.46 8.81
CA TRP A 48 -0.34 -11.22 8.23
C TRP A 48 -0.99 -10.89 6.89
N ALA A 49 -1.31 -11.88 6.06
CA ALA A 49 -1.89 -11.69 4.73
C ALA A 49 -3.33 -11.19 4.83
N THR A 50 -4.13 -11.80 5.71
CA THR A 50 -5.50 -11.39 6.04
C THR A 50 -5.51 -9.99 6.65
N SER A 51 -4.60 -9.71 7.57
CA SER A 51 -4.42 -8.38 8.16
C SER A 51 -4.08 -7.33 7.09
N ALA A 52 -3.14 -7.61 6.19
CA ALA A 52 -2.78 -6.72 5.09
C ALA A 52 -3.98 -6.46 4.15
N ALA A 53 -4.69 -7.52 3.75
CA ALA A 53 -5.87 -7.42 2.88
C ALA A 53 -6.99 -6.59 3.49
N PHE A 54 -7.20 -6.69 4.81
CA PHE A 54 -8.19 -5.92 5.54
C PHE A 54 -7.77 -4.45 5.74
N CYS A 55 -6.53 -4.21 6.17
CA CYS A 55 -6.04 -2.90 6.58
C CYS A 55 -5.91 -1.90 5.41
N ASN A 56 -5.56 -2.37 4.20
CA ASN A 56 -5.36 -1.49 3.03
C ASN A 56 -6.63 -0.71 2.63
N PRO A 57 -7.74 -1.37 2.23
CA PRO A 57 -8.93 -0.66 1.80
C PRO A 57 -9.57 0.17 2.92
N LEU A 58 -9.55 -0.31 4.17
CA LEU A 58 -10.10 0.44 5.30
C LEU A 58 -9.30 1.73 5.56
N THR A 59 -7.96 1.66 5.55
CA THR A 59 -7.13 2.86 5.74
C THR A 59 -7.26 3.84 4.58
N TRP A 60 -7.38 3.35 3.34
CA TRP A 60 -7.67 4.20 2.18
C TRP A 60 -9.02 4.93 2.33
N TYR A 61 -10.08 4.19 2.70
CA TYR A 61 -11.40 4.74 2.97
C TYR A 61 -11.36 5.84 4.04
N ALA A 62 -10.64 5.58 5.14
CA ALA A 62 -10.49 6.50 6.26
C ALA A 62 -9.70 7.77 5.89
N ARG A 63 -8.69 7.64 5.03
CA ARG A 63 -7.96 8.78 4.47
C ARG A 63 -8.87 9.71 3.67
N ALA A 64 -9.70 9.18 2.77
CA ALA A 64 -10.63 9.97 1.97
C ALA A 64 -11.63 10.78 2.82
N ARG A 65 -11.89 10.33 4.06
CA ARG A 65 -12.76 10.98 5.05
C ARG A 65 -12.01 11.82 6.09
N ARG A 66 -10.72 12.07 5.88
CA ARG A 66 -9.86 12.83 6.80
C ARG A 66 -9.82 12.25 8.23
N ASN A 67 -10.04 10.95 8.37
CA ASN A 67 -10.02 10.23 9.64
C ASN A 67 -8.89 9.18 9.64
N SER A 68 -7.67 9.63 9.31
CA SER A 68 -6.48 8.79 9.15
C SER A 68 -6.12 8.03 10.43
N ALA A 69 -5.62 6.79 10.30
CA ALA A 69 -5.17 6.01 11.46
C ALA A 69 -4.07 6.72 12.25
N THR A 70 -3.24 7.56 11.59
CA THR A 70 -2.17 8.32 12.25
C THR A 70 -2.68 9.37 13.25
N SER A 71 -3.92 9.84 13.10
CA SER A 71 -4.57 10.74 14.06
C SER A 71 -4.89 10.03 15.39
N HIS A 72 -5.05 8.71 15.36
CA HIS A 72 -5.36 7.87 16.53
C HIS A 72 -4.15 7.08 17.03
N LEU A 73 -3.11 6.92 16.20
CA LEU A 73 -1.89 6.17 16.48
C LEU A 73 -0.64 7.05 16.23
N PRO A 74 -0.39 8.08 17.06
CA PRO A 74 0.63 9.11 16.76
C PRO A 74 2.08 8.69 17.03
N GLY A 75 2.32 7.57 17.72
CA GLY A 75 3.64 7.17 18.22
C GLY A 75 4.07 5.74 17.86
N PRO A 76 5.33 5.36 18.15
CA PRO A 76 5.81 4.00 17.93
C PRO A 76 4.99 3.01 18.74
N LEU A 77 4.52 1.94 18.08
CA LEU A 77 3.88 0.81 18.72
C LEU A 77 4.96 -0.04 19.40
N ARG A 78 5.14 0.12 20.72
CA ARG A 78 6.07 -0.71 21.50
C ARG A 78 5.36 -1.99 21.92
N GLN A 79 5.97 -3.13 21.65
CA GLN A 79 5.41 -4.44 22.01
C GLN A 79 5.15 -4.56 23.53
N ALA A 80 6.02 -3.97 24.35
CA ALA A 80 5.86 -3.93 25.81
C ALA A 80 4.58 -3.20 26.27
N ASP A 81 4.07 -2.26 25.46
CA ASP A 81 2.87 -1.47 25.78
C ASP A 81 1.57 -2.14 25.29
N LEU A 82 1.68 -3.27 24.55
CA LEU A 82 0.58 -3.83 23.75
C LEU A 82 0.26 -5.31 24.02
N GLY A 83 0.95 -5.96 24.96
CA GLY A 83 0.68 -7.35 25.39
C GLY A 83 1.27 -8.44 24.48
N PRO A 84 1.05 -9.73 24.80
CA PRO A 84 1.65 -10.88 24.08
C PRO A 84 0.92 -11.25 22.78
N ASP A 85 -0.19 -10.59 22.45
CA ASP A 85 -1.05 -10.99 21.33
C ASP A 85 -0.53 -10.49 19.98
N ASP A 86 0.22 -11.35 19.30
CA ASP A 86 0.93 -11.04 18.05
C ASP A 86 0.02 -10.43 16.96
N SER A 87 -1.22 -10.93 16.80
CA SER A 87 -2.14 -10.48 15.74
C SER A 87 -2.75 -9.08 15.98
N TYR A 88 -2.96 -8.69 17.24
CA TYR A 88 -3.47 -7.36 17.59
C TYR A 88 -2.41 -6.28 17.30
N VAL A 89 -1.17 -6.51 17.77
CA VAL A 89 -0.04 -5.62 17.53
C VAL A 89 0.29 -5.51 16.04
N LEU A 90 0.26 -6.65 15.34
CA LEU A 90 0.44 -6.73 13.89
C LEU A 90 -0.59 -5.86 13.15
N ALA A 91 -1.87 -5.98 13.51
CA ALA A 91 -2.93 -5.17 12.91
C ALA A 91 -2.73 -3.67 13.12
N LEU A 92 -2.42 -3.23 14.35
CA LEU A 92 -2.13 -1.82 14.61
C LEU A 92 -0.92 -1.32 13.81
N ARG A 93 0.13 -2.14 13.69
CA ARG A 93 1.32 -1.82 12.87
C ARG A 93 0.95 -1.65 11.41
N HIS A 94 0.19 -2.59 10.84
CA HIS A 94 -0.28 -2.48 9.46
C HIS A 94 -1.11 -1.22 9.25
N LEU A 95 -2.07 -0.91 10.12
CA LEU A 95 -2.89 0.30 10.01
C LEU A 95 -2.03 1.59 10.05
N GLN A 96 -1.09 1.68 10.97
CA GLN A 96 -0.22 2.83 11.10
C GLN A 96 0.69 3.02 9.88
N LEU A 97 1.35 1.95 9.44
CA LEU A 97 2.28 2.01 8.30
C LEU A 97 1.54 2.23 6.98
N VAL A 98 0.38 1.61 6.77
CA VAL A 98 -0.44 1.83 5.58
C VAL A 98 -0.94 3.27 5.51
N ALA A 99 -1.31 3.88 6.65
CA ALA A 99 -1.72 5.28 6.68
C ALA A 99 -0.56 6.20 6.27
N LEU A 100 0.63 5.99 6.84
CA LEU A 100 1.83 6.72 6.45
C LEU A 100 2.20 6.53 4.97
N ARG A 101 1.95 5.33 4.40
CA ARG A 101 2.15 5.03 2.98
C ARG A 101 1.23 5.87 2.10
N TYR A 102 -0.08 5.90 2.40
CA TYR A 102 -1.04 6.66 1.60
C TYR A 102 -0.93 8.18 1.79
N ASP A 103 -0.37 8.62 2.91
CA ASP A 103 -0.06 10.03 3.17
C ASP A 103 1.35 10.43 2.68
N PHE A 104 2.08 9.54 2.02
CA PHE A 104 3.46 9.74 1.54
C PHE A 104 4.45 10.18 2.62
N ARG A 105 4.21 9.81 3.88
CA ARG A 105 5.00 10.20 5.06
C ARG A 105 6.21 9.27 5.26
N CYS A 106 6.98 9.01 4.20
CA CYS A 106 8.05 8.01 4.17
C CYS A 106 9.17 8.28 5.21
N ARG A 107 9.52 9.56 5.46
CA ARG A 107 10.47 9.94 6.52
C ARG A 107 9.94 9.61 7.92
N SER A 108 8.67 9.86 8.17
CA SER A 108 8.02 9.52 9.44
C SER A 108 7.97 8.01 9.64
N MET A 109 7.68 7.25 8.58
CA MET A 109 7.70 5.79 8.58
C MET A 109 9.10 5.25 8.93
N ARG A 110 10.16 5.72 8.26
CA ARG A 110 11.54 5.30 8.57
C ARG A 110 11.92 5.59 10.02
N ARG A 111 11.59 6.80 10.51
CA ARG A 111 11.86 7.18 11.91
C ARG A 111 11.13 6.29 12.91
N LEU A 112 9.89 5.89 12.60
CA LEU A 112 9.11 5.00 13.45
C LEU A 112 9.72 3.59 13.47
N LEU A 113 10.04 3.04 12.31
CA LEU A 113 10.63 1.70 12.17
C LEU A 113 12.02 1.60 12.81
N SER A 114 12.84 2.66 12.72
CA SER A 114 14.18 2.70 13.32
C SER A 114 14.17 2.75 14.85
N GLN A 115 13.02 2.97 15.49
CA GLN A 115 12.88 2.94 16.95
C GLN A 115 12.63 1.53 17.49
N VAL A 116 12.42 0.54 16.62
CA VAL A 116 12.21 -0.85 16.98
C VAL A 116 13.55 -1.58 16.99
N PRO A 117 13.93 -2.28 18.08
CA PRO A 117 15.20 -3.01 18.16
C PRO A 117 15.35 -4.10 17.09
N ASP A 118 16.56 -4.31 16.59
CA ASP A 118 16.85 -5.26 15.50
C ASP A 118 16.34 -6.69 15.75
N GLY A 119 16.44 -7.17 16.99
CA GLY A 119 15.91 -8.48 17.37
C GLY A 119 14.40 -8.60 17.17
N GLN A 120 13.64 -7.51 17.33
CA GLN A 120 12.20 -7.50 17.03
C GLN A 120 11.94 -7.34 15.52
N ARG A 121 12.77 -6.55 14.82
CA ARG A 121 12.65 -6.36 13.36
C ARG A 121 12.87 -7.65 12.58
N ALA A 122 13.74 -8.52 13.08
CA ALA A 122 14.01 -9.84 12.50
C ALA A 122 12.76 -10.75 12.42
N HIS A 123 11.75 -10.50 13.26
CA HIS A 123 10.51 -11.27 13.32
C HIS A 123 9.34 -10.59 12.60
N TRP A 124 9.58 -9.49 11.87
CA TRP A 124 8.54 -8.84 11.09
C TRP A 124 8.06 -9.74 9.97
N ASP A 125 6.76 -9.71 9.70
CA ASP A 125 6.17 -10.41 8.57
C ASP A 125 6.59 -9.76 7.23
N PRO A 126 6.41 -10.48 6.09
CA PRO A 126 6.77 -9.97 4.78
C PRO A 126 6.08 -8.66 4.39
N TYR A 127 4.86 -8.42 4.87
CA TYR A 127 4.12 -7.21 4.54
C TYR A 127 4.66 -6.00 5.29
N THR A 128 4.95 -6.12 6.58
CA THR A 128 5.67 -5.08 7.34
C THR A 128 7.01 -4.73 6.68
N ARG A 129 7.80 -5.73 6.28
CA ARG A 129 9.08 -5.51 5.56
C ARG A 129 8.88 -4.85 4.19
N SER A 130 7.80 -5.17 3.48
CA SER A 130 7.46 -4.50 2.22
C SER A 130 7.11 -3.01 2.39
N LEU A 131 6.56 -2.61 3.56
CA LEU A 131 6.30 -1.22 3.89
C LEU A 131 7.58 -0.46 4.24
N GLU A 132 8.54 -1.11 4.89
CA GLU A 132 9.90 -0.57 5.05
C GLU A 132 10.59 -0.37 3.69
N ALA A 133 10.54 -1.38 2.81
CA ALA A 133 11.06 -1.30 1.45
C ALA A 133 10.37 -0.18 0.64
N PHE A 134 9.04 -0.05 0.75
CA PHE A 134 8.29 1.08 0.18
C PHE A 134 8.90 2.42 0.61
N ALA A 135 9.16 2.61 1.91
CA ALA A 135 9.66 3.88 2.42
C ALA A 135 11.07 4.21 1.91
N LEU A 136 11.92 3.19 1.72
CA LEU A 136 13.25 3.34 1.11
C LEU A 136 13.13 3.73 -0.36
N LEU A 137 12.37 2.94 -1.13
CA LEU A 137 12.17 3.15 -2.57
C LEU A 137 11.56 4.52 -2.87
N ALA A 138 10.52 4.92 -2.12
CA ALA A 138 9.86 6.22 -2.27
C ALA A 138 10.76 7.41 -1.92
N GLN A 139 11.90 7.17 -1.26
CA GLN A 139 12.93 8.17 -0.98
C GLN A 139 14.16 8.00 -1.89
N SER A 140 14.03 7.21 -2.96
CA SER A 140 15.10 6.95 -3.92
C SER A 140 16.34 6.29 -3.31
N ASP A 141 16.16 5.57 -2.20
CA ASP A 141 17.23 4.84 -1.51
C ASP A 141 17.40 3.45 -2.16
N PRO A 142 18.54 3.16 -2.81
CA PRO A 142 18.73 1.92 -3.55
C PRO A 142 18.72 0.67 -2.66
N ALA A 143 18.95 0.81 -1.34
CA ALA A 143 18.77 -0.30 -0.39
C ALA A 143 17.33 -0.85 -0.43
N GLY A 144 16.36 -0.03 -0.84
CA GLY A 144 14.97 -0.43 -1.03
C GLY A 144 14.79 -1.53 -2.08
N LEU A 145 15.67 -1.64 -3.09
CA LEU A 145 15.58 -2.68 -4.12
C LEU A 145 15.88 -4.07 -3.54
N ALA A 146 16.92 -4.17 -2.71
CA ALA A 146 17.26 -5.42 -2.03
C ALA A 146 16.20 -5.82 -1.00
N ALA A 147 15.70 -4.84 -0.22
CA ALA A 147 14.62 -5.07 0.73
C ALA A 147 13.31 -5.50 0.05
N ALA A 148 13.02 -4.93 -1.13
CA ALA A 148 11.87 -5.31 -1.95
C ALA A 148 11.98 -6.76 -2.43
N GLN A 149 13.15 -7.17 -2.93
CA GLN A 149 13.38 -8.55 -3.36
C GLN A 149 13.21 -9.54 -2.20
N SER A 150 13.82 -9.28 -1.05
CA SER A 150 13.66 -10.13 0.14
C SER A 150 12.20 -10.27 0.58
N SER A 151 11.43 -9.19 0.50
CA SER A 151 9.99 -9.23 0.83
C SER A 151 9.20 -10.09 -0.17
N LEU A 152 9.54 -10.05 -1.46
CA LEU A 152 8.91 -10.86 -2.50
C LEU A 152 9.28 -12.34 -2.40
N ASP A 153 10.53 -12.65 -2.05
CA ASP A 153 11.01 -14.03 -1.90
C ASP A 153 10.23 -14.77 -0.81
N GLU A 154 9.85 -14.08 0.27
CA GLU A 154 9.08 -14.67 1.37
C GLU A 154 7.56 -14.59 1.16
N ALA A 155 7.04 -13.48 0.64
CA ALA A 155 5.60 -13.27 0.47
C ALA A 155 5.02 -14.00 -0.76
N GLY A 156 5.86 -14.40 -1.71
CA GLY A 156 5.43 -14.87 -3.02
C GLY A 156 4.58 -13.83 -3.76
N ASP A 157 3.52 -14.31 -4.40
CA ASP A 157 2.57 -13.49 -5.17
C ASP A 157 1.46 -12.92 -4.28
N ASN A 158 1.83 -12.23 -3.20
CA ASN A 158 0.88 -11.50 -2.35
C ASN A 158 0.55 -10.12 -2.94
N LEU A 159 -0.74 -9.85 -3.14
CA LEU A 159 -1.21 -8.63 -3.83
C LEU A 159 -0.82 -7.35 -3.08
N LYS A 160 -0.92 -7.35 -1.75
CA LYS A 160 -0.67 -6.14 -0.95
C LYS A 160 0.82 -5.84 -0.85
N VAL A 161 1.67 -6.86 -0.80
CA VAL A 161 3.13 -6.71 -0.93
C VAL A 161 3.48 -6.13 -2.31
N CYS A 162 2.95 -6.70 -3.39
CA CYS A 162 3.22 -6.20 -4.74
C CYS A 162 2.78 -4.74 -4.91
N HIS A 163 1.59 -4.36 -4.44
CA HIS A 163 1.17 -2.96 -4.46
C HIS A 163 2.02 -2.04 -3.57
N ALA A 164 2.53 -2.52 -2.43
CA ALA A 164 3.44 -1.77 -1.55
C ALA A 164 4.72 -1.39 -2.30
N LEU A 165 5.38 -2.38 -2.88
CA LEU A 165 6.64 -2.21 -3.60
C LEU A 165 6.47 -1.42 -4.89
N LEU A 166 5.41 -1.71 -5.66
CA LEU A 166 5.08 -0.97 -6.88
C LEU A 166 4.85 0.52 -6.58
N HIS A 167 4.32 0.85 -5.39
CA HIS A 167 4.10 2.24 -4.98
C HIS A 167 5.40 2.95 -4.66
N GLY A 168 6.31 2.27 -3.97
CA GLY A 168 7.61 2.82 -3.60
C GLY A 168 8.46 3.05 -4.84
N LEU A 169 8.47 2.06 -5.75
CA LEU A 169 9.13 2.18 -7.05
C LEU A 169 8.56 3.33 -7.87
N TRP A 170 7.24 3.52 -7.91
CA TRP A 170 6.63 4.61 -8.67
C TRP A 170 6.93 6.00 -8.10
N LEU A 171 7.01 6.15 -6.77
CA LEU A 171 7.33 7.43 -6.12
C LEU A 171 8.82 7.80 -6.18
N GLY A 172 9.70 6.81 -6.15
CA GLY A 172 11.13 7.04 -6.22
C GLY A 172 11.55 7.69 -7.54
N THR A 173 12.79 8.14 -7.61
CA THR A 173 13.40 8.70 -8.82
C THR A 173 14.84 8.25 -8.92
N ASN A 174 15.36 8.01 -10.12
CA ASN A 174 16.77 7.64 -10.35
C ASN A 174 17.21 6.34 -9.64
N LEU A 175 16.27 5.43 -9.35
CA LEU A 175 16.63 4.09 -8.89
C LEU A 175 17.20 3.27 -10.05
N PRO A 176 18.25 2.45 -9.84
CA PRO A 176 18.79 1.57 -10.87
C PRO A 176 17.71 0.67 -11.47
N GLY A 177 17.53 0.70 -12.80
CA GLY A 177 16.56 -0.14 -13.50
C GLY A 177 15.11 0.03 -13.04
N GLN A 178 14.74 1.19 -12.49
CA GLN A 178 13.43 1.43 -11.86
C GLN A 178 12.24 1.01 -12.75
N ALA A 179 12.26 1.43 -14.02
CA ALA A 179 11.21 1.12 -14.97
C ALA A 179 11.12 -0.40 -15.21
N ASP A 180 12.24 -1.09 -15.37
CA ASP A 180 12.28 -2.56 -15.52
C ASP A 180 11.80 -3.29 -14.26
N HIS A 181 12.10 -2.77 -13.06
CA HIS A 181 11.56 -3.29 -11.82
C HIS A 181 10.03 -3.15 -11.74
N ILE A 182 9.50 -2.00 -12.15
CA ILE A 182 8.05 -1.77 -12.22
C ILE A 182 7.40 -2.76 -13.21
N LEU A 183 7.95 -2.88 -14.43
CA LEU A 183 7.39 -3.75 -15.46
C LEU A 183 7.38 -5.23 -15.02
N ARG A 184 8.51 -5.74 -14.51
CA ARG A 184 8.59 -7.11 -13.98
C ARG A 184 7.58 -7.36 -12.86
N LEU A 185 7.37 -6.38 -11.99
CA LEU A 185 6.40 -6.51 -10.92
C LEU A 185 4.96 -6.55 -11.46
N THR A 186 4.64 -5.73 -12.47
CA THR A 186 3.31 -5.70 -13.11
C THR A 186 2.97 -6.98 -13.89
N GLU A 187 3.96 -7.80 -14.22
CA GLU A 187 3.78 -9.08 -14.93
C GLU A 187 3.45 -10.25 -14.00
N ARG A 188 3.47 -10.03 -12.68
CA ARG A 188 3.11 -11.08 -11.71
C ARG A 188 1.64 -11.47 -11.83
N PRO A 189 1.30 -12.76 -11.67
CA PRO A 189 -0.07 -13.27 -11.87
C PRO A 189 -1.05 -12.80 -10.79
N VAL A 190 -0.55 -12.16 -9.73
CA VAL A 190 -1.37 -11.63 -8.65
C VAL A 190 -2.23 -10.43 -9.06
N PHE A 191 -1.79 -9.68 -10.06
CA PHE A 191 -2.53 -8.51 -10.53
C PHE A 191 -3.66 -8.95 -11.45
N ASP A 192 -4.83 -8.35 -11.25
CA ASP A 192 -5.86 -8.34 -12.27
C ASP A 192 -5.35 -7.52 -13.47
N ARG A 193 -5.63 -7.98 -14.69
CA ARG A 193 -5.28 -7.27 -15.92
C ARG A 193 -5.95 -5.91 -16.01
N GLY A 194 -7.12 -5.75 -15.37
CA GLY A 194 -7.85 -4.49 -15.27
C GLY A 194 -7.51 -3.63 -14.05
N ASP A 195 -6.51 -3.98 -13.24
CA ASP A 195 -6.16 -3.20 -12.05
C ASP A 195 -5.65 -1.79 -12.43
N PRO A 196 -6.42 -0.72 -12.18
CA PRO A 196 -6.10 0.62 -12.67
C PRO A 196 -4.85 1.19 -12.00
N ILE A 197 -4.56 0.80 -10.75
CA ILE A 197 -3.38 1.27 -10.01
C ILE A 197 -2.12 0.60 -10.53
N MET A 198 -2.19 -0.69 -10.85
CA MET A 198 -1.09 -1.41 -11.49
C MET A 198 -0.82 -0.84 -12.88
N LEU A 199 -1.86 -0.67 -13.70
CA LEU A 199 -1.77 -0.18 -15.09
C LEU A 199 -1.23 1.25 -15.17
N LEU A 200 -1.67 2.15 -14.28
CA LEU A 200 -1.11 3.50 -14.18
C LEU A 200 0.41 3.47 -13.99
N ARG A 201 0.89 2.63 -13.08
CA ARG A 201 2.33 2.55 -12.76
C ARG A 201 3.11 1.85 -13.88
N ARG A 202 2.52 0.84 -14.52
CA ARG A 202 3.04 0.23 -15.74
C ARG A 202 3.22 1.27 -16.85
N ALA A 203 2.22 2.11 -17.08
CA ALA A 203 2.27 3.18 -18.07
C ALA A 203 3.41 4.17 -17.79
N THR A 204 3.59 4.59 -16.53
CA THR A 204 4.73 5.43 -16.12
C THR A 204 6.08 4.80 -16.47
N ALA A 205 6.26 3.50 -16.22
CA ALA A 205 7.50 2.79 -16.57
C ALA A 205 7.69 2.68 -18.10
N LEU A 206 6.64 2.33 -18.84
CA LEU A 206 6.68 2.26 -20.31
C LEU A 206 7.04 3.62 -20.93
N ARG A 207 6.45 4.72 -20.45
CA ARG A 207 6.79 6.08 -20.88
C ARG A 207 8.26 6.39 -20.59
N THR A 208 8.76 6.04 -19.41
CA THR A 208 10.16 6.28 -19.01
C THR A 208 11.15 5.58 -19.96
N LEU A 209 10.76 4.41 -20.50
CA LEU A 209 11.54 3.67 -21.51
C LEU A 209 11.27 4.12 -22.96
N GLY A 210 10.48 5.17 -23.18
CA GLY A 210 10.12 5.67 -24.52
C GLY A 210 9.08 4.83 -25.26
N ARG A 211 8.47 3.83 -24.61
CA ARG A 211 7.44 2.93 -25.17
C ARG A 211 6.05 3.58 -25.11
N HIS A 212 5.92 4.77 -25.70
CA HIS A 212 4.74 5.64 -25.55
C HIS A 212 3.43 5.01 -26.02
N ARG A 213 3.44 4.22 -27.10
CA ARG A 213 2.23 3.54 -27.60
C ARG A 213 1.68 2.54 -26.59
N GLU A 214 2.55 1.75 -25.97
CA GLU A 214 2.14 0.77 -24.96
C GLU A 214 1.75 1.45 -23.66
N ALA A 215 2.44 2.56 -23.30
CA ALA A 215 2.05 3.37 -22.15
C ALA A 215 0.63 3.93 -22.31
N LEU A 216 0.28 4.42 -23.51
CA LEU A 216 -1.07 4.94 -23.78
C LEU A 216 -2.12 3.84 -23.71
N ALA A 217 -1.85 2.67 -24.29
CA ALA A 217 -2.77 1.52 -24.20
C ALA A 217 -3.02 1.10 -22.74
N ALA A 218 -1.97 1.06 -21.91
CA ALA A 218 -2.14 0.76 -20.49
C ALA A 218 -2.98 1.82 -19.74
N ILE A 219 -2.89 3.10 -20.12
CA ILE A 219 -3.76 4.14 -19.56
C ILE A 219 -5.20 3.97 -20.04
N ASP A 220 -5.43 3.71 -21.31
CA ASP A 220 -6.77 3.51 -21.85
C ASP A 220 -7.44 2.31 -21.16
N ASP A 221 -6.73 1.19 -21.00
CA ASP A 221 -7.21 0.01 -20.25
C ASP A 221 -7.51 0.35 -18.77
N ALA A 222 -6.67 1.19 -18.13
CA ALA A 222 -6.88 1.60 -16.74
C ALA A 222 -8.11 2.50 -16.56
N VAL A 223 -8.43 3.33 -17.55
CA VAL A 223 -9.61 4.20 -17.52
C VAL A 223 -10.88 3.38 -17.68
N GLU A 224 -10.90 2.39 -18.58
CA GLU A 224 -12.05 1.49 -18.77
C GLU A 224 -12.34 0.64 -17.52
N GLY A 225 -11.30 0.26 -16.78
CA GLY A 225 -11.44 -0.52 -15.54
C GLY A 225 -11.75 0.30 -14.28
N LEU A 226 -11.79 1.64 -14.36
CA LEU A 226 -11.94 2.49 -13.18
C LEU A 226 -13.40 2.59 -12.73
N ASP A 227 -13.63 2.40 -11.43
CA ASP A 227 -14.91 2.71 -10.80
C ASP A 227 -15.25 4.20 -11.02
N PRO A 228 -16.47 4.54 -11.50
CA PRO A 228 -16.91 5.93 -11.68
C PRO A 228 -16.70 6.84 -10.47
N ASP A 229 -16.75 6.29 -9.24
CA ASP A 229 -16.60 7.05 -8.00
C ASP A 229 -15.13 7.21 -7.56
N ALA A 230 -14.16 6.59 -8.26
CA ALA A 230 -12.73 6.66 -7.94
C ALA A 230 -12.04 7.91 -8.50
N SER A 231 -12.59 9.09 -8.22
CA SER A 231 -12.15 10.38 -8.80
C SER A 231 -10.68 10.72 -8.53
N GLU A 232 -10.12 10.28 -7.41
CA GLU A 232 -8.71 10.54 -7.05
C GLU A 232 -7.75 9.88 -8.05
N VAL A 233 -8.04 8.65 -8.48
CA VAL A 233 -7.19 7.89 -9.41
C VAL A 233 -7.34 8.42 -10.84
N HIS A 234 -8.54 8.89 -11.19
CA HIS A 234 -8.81 9.48 -12.50
C HIS A 234 -7.89 10.68 -12.80
N ALA A 235 -7.65 11.56 -11.83
CA ALA A 235 -6.76 12.71 -12.00
C ALA A 235 -5.31 12.29 -12.32
N ASP A 236 -4.80 11.23 -11.69
CA ASP A 236 -3.46 10.71 -11.92
C ASP A 236 -3.35 10.05 -13.31
N LEU A 237 -4.37 9.30 -13.73
CA LEU A 237 -4.45 8.71 -15.08
C LEU A 237 -4.44 9.77 -16.17
N ILE A 238 -5.25 10.83 -16.03
CA ILE A 238 -5.29 11.92 -17.01
C ILE A 238 -3.96 12.67 -17.04
N ARG A 239 -3.34 12.93 -15.89
CA ARG A 239 -2.01 13.56 -15.83
C ARG A 239 -0.96 12.71 -16.58
N GLU A 240 -0.94 11.42 -16.34
CA GLU A 240 0.00 10.51 -17.00
C GLU A 240 -0.26 10.44 -18.51
N ARG A 241 -1.53 10.41 -18.93
CA ARG A 241 -1.92 10.48 -20.36
C ARG A 241 -1.36 11.72 -21.05
N VAL A 242 -1.44 12.89 -20.40
CA VAL A 242 -0.88 14.14 -20.92
C VAL A 242 0.64 14.02 -21.07
N LEU A 243 1.34 13.48 -20.08
CA LEU A 243 2.80 13.27 -20.17
C LEU A 243 3.22 12.31 -21.29
N ILE A 244 2.39 11.29 -21.58
CA ILE A 244 2.64 10.35 -22.68
C ILE A 244 2.44 11.02 -24.04
N THR A 245 1.38 11.80 -24.20
CA THR A 245 0.97 12.40 -25.49
C THR A 245 1.69 13.71 -25.79
N GLN A 246 2.21 14.40 -24.76
CA GLN A 246 2.92 15.67 -24.88
C GLN A 246 4.28 15.63 -24.16
N PRO A 247 5.23 14.79 -24.62
CA PRO A 247 6.52 14.58 -23.95
C PRO A 247 7.39 15.86 -23.84
N GLY A 248 7.08 16.91 -24.60
CA GLY A 248 7.75 18.21 -24.55
C GLY A 248 7.49 19.05 -23.29
N LEU A 249 6.44 18.76 -22.52
CA LEU A 249 6.09 19.49 -21.29
C LEU A 249 7.15 19.36 -20.17
N LEU A 250 7.98 18.33 -20.20
CA LEU A 250 9.08 18.12 -19.25
C LEU A 250 10.39 18.82 -19.68
N ARG A 251 10.45 19.40 -20.89
CA ARG A 251 11.69 19.95 -21.49
C ARG A 251 11.77 21.47 -21.52
N GLN A 252 10.74 22.21 -21.10
CA GLN A 252 10.80 23.66 -21.07
C GLN A 252 11.32 24.15 -19.70
N PRO A 253 12.54 24.72 -19.62
CA PRO A 253 12.89 25.51 -18.44
C PRO A 253 11.93 26.71 -18.35
N PRO A 254 11.67 27.23 -17.15
CA PRO A 254 10.86 28.43 -17.01
C PRO A 254 11.51 29.55 -17.82
N THR A 255 10.81 30.04 -18.85
CA THR A 255 11.13 31.29 -19.50
C THR A 255 10.91 32.39 -18.47
N VAL A 256 11.99 32.83 -17.83
CA VAL A 256 12.02 34.07 -17.08
C VAL A 256 11.90 35.19 -18.11
N SER A 257 10.76 35.88 -18.12
CA SER A 257 10.60 37.20 -18.72
C SER A 257 10.53 38.23 -17.60
#